data_AF-A0A9W7DIN6-F1
#
_entry.id   AF-A0A9W7DIN6-F1
#
_cell.length_a   1.000
_cell.length_b   1.000
_cell.length_c   1.000
_cell.angle_alpha   90.00
_cell.angle_beta   90.00
_cell.angle_gamma   90.00
#
_symmetry.space_group_name_H-M   'P 1'
#
loop_
_entity.id
_entity.type
_entity.pdbx_description
1 polymer ?
#
loop_
_entity_poly.entity_id
_entity_poly.type
_entity_poly.pdbx_seq_one_letter_code
_entity_poly.pdbx_strand_id
1 'polypeptide(L)'
;MEGPPTLVSTTAVPLDKAAKKSAWLVKRLLLEFTDAIIEQSNEATGGSYNRAKSLISYCVSPFAFYCMLTATILNRILIFASSNKKLPTVSKVLLRLISIYLLIEGAYGVLVSIKVYSDNALIQKVLSGYYDFDPESFKNYTFLGLHYSSSYFENQGPTPTIFRAFYLALCCSQIMETFIAVTNGSDPHVENGLTLFEYSLAFQEVQYAKKPSYELLVISTSALLGQLNVHVLGLLNLQNYRLIPSFIIGLFSLLFYFKVFVSGKIFQIPITIIVGYFPQLIC
;
A
#
# COMPACT_ATOMS: atom_id res chain seq x y z
N MET A 1 77.70 3.27 -4.83
CA MET A 1 76.80 4.30 -5.38
C MET A 1 75.42 3.68 -5.46
N GLU A 2 74.68 3.81 -4.36
CA GLU A 2 73.32 3.29 -4.20
C GLU A 2 72.34 4.28 -4.83
N GLY A 3 71.50 3.80 -5.75
CA GLY A 3 70.34 4.55 -6.25
C GLY A 3 69.10 4.26 -5.38
N PRO A 4 68.15 5.21 -5.26
CA PRO A 4 67.02 5.09 -4.34
C PRO A 4 65.93 4.13 -4.87
N PRO A 5 65.15 3.49 -3.99
CA PRO A 5 64.05 2.63 -4.39
C PRO A 5 62.83 3.45 -4.85
N THR A 6 62.27 3.09 -6.00
CA THR A 6 61.02 3.58 -6.55
C THR A 6 59.81 3.16 -5.70
N LEU A 7 59.02 4.15 -5.26
CA LEU A 7 57.72 3.96 -4.60
C LEU A 7 56.68 3.41 -5.59
N VAL A 8 56.16 2.22 -5.33
CA VAL A 8 54.99 1.67 -6.02
C VAL A 8 53.74 2.36 -5.47
N SER A 9 53.06 3.12 -6.32
CA SER A 9 51.78 3.78 -6.03
C SER A 9 50.66 2.75 -5.89
N THR A 10 50.14 2.59 -4.67
CA THR A 10 48.92 1.82 -4.40
C THR A 10 47.72 2.62 -4.94
N THR A 11 47.20 2.23 -6.11
CA THR A 11 46.00 2.84 -6.69
C THR A 11 44.78 2.59 -5.80
N ALA A 12 44.22 3.67 -5.24
CA ALA A 12 42.95 3.66 -4.55
C ALA A 12 41.82 3.24 -5.51
N VAL A 13 41.13 2.14 -5.21
CA VAL A 13 39.93 1.70 -5.94
C VAL A 13 38.77 2.63 -5.55
N PRO A 14 38.06 3.27 -6.51
CA PRO A 14 37.04 4.25 -6.20
C PRO A 14 35.77 3.58 -5.64
N LEU A 15 35.38 4.03 -4.44
CA LEU A 15 34.24 3.56 -3.62
C LEU A 15 32.90 3.47 -4.39
N ASP A 16 32.69 4.32 -5.38
CA ASP A 16 31.44 4.41 -6.18
C ASP A 16 31.19 3.16 -7.06
N LYS A 17 32.26 2.55 -7.59
CA LYS A 17 32.11 1.32 -8.42
C LYS A 17 31.74 0.11 -7.56
N ALA A 18 32.21 0.04 -6.32
CA ALA A 18 31.89 -1.04 -5.40
C ALA A 18 30.43 -0.99 -4.93
N ALA A 19 29.92 0.22 -4.63
CA ALA A 19 28.52 0.43 -4.22
C ALA A 19 27.52 0.13 -5.35
N LYS A 20 27.80 0.58 -6.59
CA LYS A 20 26.96 0.21 -7.75
C LYS A 20 26.99 -1.28 -8.05
N LYS A 21 28.15 -1.92 -7.92
CA LYS A 21 28.28 -3.36 -8.13
C LYS A 21 27.51 -4.15 -7.08
N SER A 22 27.55 -3.77 -5.80
CA SER A 22 26.78 -4.47 -4.75
C SER A 22 25.27 -4.24 -4.90
N ALA A 23 24.83 -3.03 -5.22
CA ALA A 23 23.41 -2.74 -5.46
C ALA A 23 22.87 -3.52 -6.68
N TRP A 24 23.67 -3.67 -7.74
CA TRP A 24 23.32 -4.49 -8.89
C TRP A 24 23.31 -5.99 -8.56
N LEU A 25 24.27 -6.46 -7.77
CA LEU A 25 24.35 -7.86 -7.33
C LEU A 25 23.18 -8.24 -6.43
N VAL A 26 22.78 -7.35 -5.50
CA VAL A 26 21.62 -7.57 -4.61
C VAL A 26 20.33 -7.55 -5.40
N LYS A 27 20.15 -6.61 -6.34
CA LYS A 27 18.97 -6.58 -7.23
C LYS A 27 18.88 -7.86 -8.06
N ARG A 28 20.01 -8.31 -8.62
CA ARG A 28 20.06 -9.54 -9.42
C ARG A 28 19.79 -10.79 -8.59
N LEU A 29 20.37 -10.90 -7.39
CA LEU A 29 20.11 -12.00 -6.48
C LEU A 29 18.63 -12.06 -6.05
N LEU A 30 18.01 -10.91 -5.75
CA LEU A 30 16.59 -10.87 -5.41
C LEU A 30 15.70 -11.25 -6.60
N LEU A 31 16.02 -10.80 -7.80
CA LEU A 31 15.29 -11.17 -9.01
C LEU A 31 15.42 -12.66 -9.31
N GLU A 32 16.64 -13.20 -9.30
CA GLU A 32 16.86 -14.63 -9.59
C GLU A 32 16.33 -15.55 -8.48
N PHE A 33 16.34 -15.11 -7.22
CA PHE A 33 15.69 -15.83 -6.12
C PHE A 33 14.16 -15.80 -6.26
N THR A 34 13.59 -14.68 -6.69
CA THR A 34 12.15 -14.55 -6.94
C THR A 34 11.73 -15.42 -8.12
N ASP A 35 12.49 -15.42 -9.21
CA ASP A 35 12.22 -16.21 -10.41
C ASP A 35 12.39 -17.71 -10.14
N ALA A 36 13.42 -18.13 -9.41
CA ALA A 36 13.61 -19.54 -9.04
C ALA A 36 12.49 -20.06 -8.12
N ILE A 37 11.98 -19.21 -7.22
CA ILE A 37 10.83 -19.55 -6.38
C ILE A 37 9.55 -19.66 -7.23
N ILE A 38 9.36 -18.77 -8.21
CA ILE A 38 8.22 -18.83 -9.14
C ILE A 38 8.30 -20.08 -10.02
N GLU A 39 9.49 -20.46 -10.50
CA GLU A 39 9.73 -21.68 -11.28
C GLU A 39 9.39 -22.94 -10.46
N GLN A 40 9.95 -23.06 -9.24
CA GLN A 40 9.62 -24.15 -8.31
C GLN A 40 8.16 -24.13 -7.86
N SER A 41 7.49 -22.96 -7.93
CA SER A 41 6.07 -22.82 -7.59
C SER A 41 5.14 -23.44 -8.63
N ASN A 42 5.56 -23.58 -9.89
CA ASN A 42 4.70 -24.09 -10.96
C ASN A 42 4.64 -25.64 -11.00
N GLU A 43 5.57 -26.35 -10.35
CA GLU A 43 5.73 -27.81 -10.50
C GLU A 43 5.08 -28.69 -9.41
N ALA A 44 4.51 -28.16 -8.31
CA ALA A 44 4.08 -28.99 -7.17
C ALA A 44 2.60 -28.84 -6.76
N THR A 45 1.83 -29.92 -6.90
CA THR A 45 0.37 -30.04 -6.68
C THR A 45 0.01 -30.49 -5.25
N GLY A 46 -0.60 -29.63 -4.40
CA GLY A 46 -1.15 -30.05 -3.09
C GLY A 46 -1.77 -28.96 -2.18
N GLY A 47 -3.00 -29.17 -1.70
CA GLY A 47 -3.89 -28.13 -1.10
C GLY A 47 -3.52 -27.55 0.28
N SER A 48 -2.80 -28.26 1.15
CA SER A 48 -2.32 -27.71 2.45
C SER A 48 -1.02 -26.91 2.28
N TYR A 49 -0.17 -27.34 1.34
CA TYR A 49 1.07 -26.66 0.97
C TYR A 49 0.82 -25.31 0.28
N ASN A 50 -0.31 -25.16 -0.43
CA ASN A 50 -0.70 -23.88 -1.05
C ASN A 50 -0.81 -22.71 -0.05
N ARG A 51 -1.13 -22.98 1.23
CA ARG A 51 -1.18 -21.94 2.28
C ARG A 51 0.21 -21.55 2.77
N ALA A 52 1.07 -22.53 3.05
CA ALA A 52 2.47 -22.28 3.38
C ALA A 52 3.19 -21.57 2.23
N LYS A 53 2.88 -21.95 0.99
CA LYS A 53 3.35 -21.33 -0.26
C LYS A 53 2.88 -19.88 -0.39
N SER A 54 1.61 -19.58 -0.08
CA SER A 54 1.08 -18.21 -0.07
C SER A 54 1.77 -17.34 1.01
N LEU A 55 1.99 -17.89 2.20
CA LEU A 55 2.69 -17.18 3.29
C LEU A 55 4.18 -16.95 2.99
N ILE A 56 4.87 -17.94 2.41
CA ILE A 56 6.28 -17.80 2.00
C ILE A 56 6.38 -16.81 0.83
N SER A 57 5.48 -16.89 -0.16
CA SER A 57 5.36 -15.90 -1.24
C SER A 57 5.11 -14.50 -0.69
N TYR A 58 4.27 -14.38 0.33
CA TYR A 58 4.03 -13.11 1.03
C TYR A 58 5.30 -12.58 1.70
N CYS A 59 6.06 -13.40 2.43
CA CYS A 59 7.30 -12.97 3.10
C CYS A 59 8.34 -12.36 2.14
N VAL A 60 8.33 -12.77 0.86
CA VAL A 60 9.21 -12.23 -0.20
C VAL A 60 8.52 -11.13 -1.01
N SER A 61 7.24 -10.85 -0.75
CA SER A 61 6.47 -9.87 -1.51
C SER A 61 6.86 -8.41 -1.18
N PRO A 62 6.69 -7.49 -2.14
CA PRO A 62 6.83 -6.05 -1.88
C PRO A 62 5.91 -5.55 -0.76
N PHE A 63 4.73 -6.15 -0.59
CA PHE A 63 3.77 -5.76 0.45
C PHE A 63 4.28 -6.05 1.86
N ALA A 64 4.89 -7.23 2.08
CA ALA A 64 5.50 -7.56 3.36
C ALA A 64 6.68 -6.62 3.68
N PHE A 65 7.49 -6.29 2.67
CA PHE A 65 8.57 -5.32 2.82
C PHE A 65 8.05 -3.94 3.26
N TYR A 66 7.04 -3.41 2.59
CA TYR A 66 6.42 -2.12 2.97
C TYR A 66 5.80 -2.17 4.37
N CYS A 67 5.15 -3.27 4.74
CA CYS A 67 4.57 -3.46 6.07
C CYS A 67 5.65 -3.45 7.17
N MET A 68 6.72 -4.22 6.99
CA MET A 68 7.84 -4.29 7.93
C MET A 68 8.60 -2.96 8.05
N LEU A 69 8.84 -2.31 6.92
CA LEU A 69 9.47 -0.99 6.88
C LEU A 69 8.61 0.03 7.64
N THR A 70 7.31 0.04 7.40
CA THR A 70 6.35 0.91 8.09
C THR A 70 6.37 0.65 9.59
N ALA A 71 6.26 -0.60 10.03
CA ALA A 71 6.32 -0.94 11.45
C ALA A 71 7.63 -0.46 12.11
N THR A 72 8.76 -0.63 11.43
CA THR A 72 10.07 -0.17 11.92
C THR A 72 10.14 1.35 12.03
N ILE A 73 9.63 2.08 11.04
CA ILE A 73 9.59 3.55 11.04
C ILE A 73 8.67 4.06 12.15
N LEU A 74 7.47 3.48 12.28
CA LEU A 74 6.52 3.83 13.33
C LEU A 74 7.15 3.64 14.73
N ASN A 75 7.82 2.50 14.97
CA ASN A 75 8.52 2.25 16.22
C ASN A 75 9.60 3.30 16.50
N ARG A 76 10.37 3.71 15.49
CA ARG A 76 11.39 4.74 15.64
C ARG A 76 10.78 6.11 15.93
N ILE A 77 9.72 6.49 15.23
CA ILE A 77 8.99 7.75 15.47
C ILE A 77 8.52 7.83 16.92
N LEU A 78 7.91 6.75 17.43
CA LEU A 78 7.43 6.68 18.81
C LEU A 78 8.56 6.90 19.83
N ILE A 79 9.74 6.32 19.59
CA ILE A 79 10.92 6.53 20.45
C ILE A 79 11.41 7.98 20.38
N PHE A 80 11.56 8.55 19.18
CA PHE A 80 12.14 9.89 19.00
C PHE A 80 11.20 11.01 19.48
N ALA A 81 9.90 10.84 19.31
CA ALA A 81 8.93 11.85 19.70
C ALA A 81 8.73 11.95 21.23
N SER A 82 9.33 11.04 22.02
CA SER A 82 9.53 11.24 23.46
C SER A 82 10.36 12.50 23.78
N SER A 83 11.12 13.02 22.80
CA SER A 83 11.76 14.33 22.90
C SER A 83 10.75 15.43 22.54
N ASN A 84 10.06 15.94 23.56
CA ASN A 84 8.92 16.89 23.56
C ASN A 84 9.10 18.22 22.75
N LYS A 85 9.31 18.17 21.44
CA LYS A 85 9.28 19.36 20.57
C LYS A 85 8.01 19.39 19.75
N LYS A 86 7.10 20.30 20.11
CA LYS A 86 5.86 20.54 19.37
C LYS A 86 6.16 21.05 17.97
N LEU A 87 5.54 20.44 16.97
CA LEU A 87 5.67 20.86 15.58
C LEU A 87 4.90 22.17 15.34
N PRO A 88 5.47 23.18 14.66
CA PRO A 88 4.76 24.41 14.34
C PRO A 88 3.56 24.12 13.42
N THR A 89 2.49 24.92 13.56
CA THR A 89 1.23 24.73 12.84
C THR A 89 1.39 24.67 11.31
N VAL A 90 2.29 25.49 10.75
CA VAL A 90 2.56 25.50 9.31
C VAL A 90 3.10 24.15 8.84
N SER A 91 4.07 23.58 9.55
CA SER A 91 4.61 22.26 9.22
C SER A 91 3.55 21.16 9.33
N LYS A 92 2.62 21.24 10.30
CA LYS A 92 1.51 20.29 10.42
C LYS A 92 0.60 20.33 9.20
N VAL A 93 0.19 21.53 8.79
CA VAL A 93 -0.67 21.72 7.62
C VAL A 93 0.03 21.21 6.36
N LEU A 94 1.30 21.55 6.16
CA LEU A 94 2.08 21.08 5.01
C LEU A 94 2.20 19.56 4.97
N LEU A 95 2.55 18.93 6.10
CA LEU A 95 2.66 17.46 6.17
C LEU A 95 1.32 16.76 5.89
N ARG A 96 0.20 17.33 6.37
CA ARG A 96 -1.15 16.79 6.06
C ARG A 96 -1.51 16.97 4.59
N LEU A 97 -1.22 18.12 3.99
CA LEU A 97 -1.45 18.35 2.56
C LEU A 97 -0.60 17.40 1.70
N ILE A 98 0.66 17.18 2.06
CA ILE A 98 1.54 16.20 1.40
C ILE A 98 0.96 14.79 1.54
N SER A 99 0.46 14.42 2.73
CA SER A 99 -0.14 13.11 2.96
C SER A 99 -1.40 12.89 2.12
N ILE A 100 -2.28 13.89 2.03
CA ILE A 100 -3.48 13.87 1.19
C ILE A 100 -3.09 13.72 -0.28
N TYR A 101 -2.12 14.51 -0.75
CA TYR A 101 -1.63 14.46 -2.12
C TYR A 101 -1.09 13.06 -2.47
N LEU A 102 -0.18 12.52 -1.64
CA LEU A 102 0.38 11.18 -1.85
C LEU A 102 -0.70 10.10 -1.84
N LEU A 103 -1.71 10.25 -0.97
CA LEU A 103 -2.79 9.29 -0.85
C LEU A 103 -3.72 9.29 -2.07
N ILE A 104 -4.08 10.47 -2.59
CA ILE A 104 -4.90 10.62 -3.81
C ILE A 104 -4.15 10.07 -5.02
N GLU A 105 -2.88 10.46 -5.19
CA GLU A 105 -2.05 9.96 -6.28
C GLU A 105 -1.91 8.44 -6.19
N GLY A 106 -1.52 7.88 -5.05
CA GLY A 106 -1.39 6.43 -4.90
C GLY A 106 -2.69 5.65 -5.10
N ALA A 107 -3.85 6.27 -4.82
CA ALA A 107 -5.17 5.68 -5.03
C ALA A 107 -5.68 5.77 -6.47
N TYR A 108 -5.03 6.52 -7.36
CA TYR A 108 -5.45 6.70 -8.75
C TYR A 108 -5.81 5.38 -9.43
N GLY A 109 -4.93 4.37 -9.37
CA GLY A 109 -5.19 3.07 -9.99
C GLY A 109 -6.43 2.34 -9.44
N VAL A 110 -6.71 2.48 -8.14
CA VAL A 110 -7.89 1.89 -7.50
C VAL A 110 -9.16 2.62 -7.93
N LEU A 111 -9.12 3.96 -8.00
CA LEU A 111 -10.24 4.79 -8.42
C LEU A 111 -10.59 4.62 -9.91
N VAL A 112 -9.58 4.47 -10.77
CA VAL A 112 -9.79 4.11 -12.18
C VAL A 112 -10.42 2.71 -12.28
N SER A 113 -9.91 1.75 -11.52
CA SER A 113 -10.42 0.37 -11.55
C SER A 113 -11.86 0.26 -11.06
N ILE A 114 -12.23 0.94 -9.97
CA ILE A 114 -13.62 0.92 -9.49
C ILE A 114 -14.56 1.61 -10.49
N LYS A 115 -14.09 2.63 -11.22
CA LYS A 115 -14.89 3.25 -12.30
C LYS A 115 -15.10 2.30 -13.47
N VAL A 116 -14.05 1.59 -13.92
CA VAL A 116 -14.14 0.65 -15.05
C VAL A 116 -14.97 -0.58 -14.69
N TYR A 117 -14.82 -1.12 -13.48
CA TYR A 117 -15.46 -2.36 -13.07
C TYR A 117 -16.82 -2.17 -12.38
N SER A 118 -17.29 -0.93 -12.21
CA SER A 118 -18.58 -0.65 -11.61
C SER A 118 -19.62 -0.17 -12.61
N ASP A 119 -20.74 -0.88 -12.66
CA ASP A 119 -21.91 -0.50 -13.45
C ASP A 119 -22.79 0.57 -12.75
N ASN A 120 -22.40 1.05 -11.56
CA ASN A 120 -23.22 1.96 -10.78
C ASN A 120 -23.13 3.40 -11.31
N ALA A 121 -24.27 3.96 -11.74
CA ALA A 121 -24.36 5.35 -12.22
C ALA A 121 -23.86 6.39 -11.21
N LEU A 122 -24.00 6.13 -9.90
CA LEU A 122 -23.49 7.02 -8.86
C LEU A 122 -21.95 7.10 -8.88
N ILE A 123 -21.27 5.95 -9.02
CA ILE A 123 -19.80 5.92 -9.06
C ILE A 123 -19.30 6.63 -10.31
N GLN A 124 -19.97 6.43 -11.45
CA GLN A 124 -19.65 7.13 -12.70
C GLN A 124 -19.83 8.65 -12.61
N LYS A 125 -20.82 9.12 -11.84
CA LYS A 125 -21.07 10.56 -11.65
C LYS A 125 -20.13 11.19 -10.62
N VAL A 126 -19.79 10.47 -9.55
CA VAL A 126 -18.91 10.96 -8.48
C VAL A 126 -17.45 11.02 -8.95
N LEU A 127 -17.01 10.02 -9.71
CA LEU A 127 -15.67 10.01 -10.28
C LEU A 127 -15.64 10.81 -11.58
N SER A 128 -14.92 11.94 -11.55
CA SER A 128 -14.76 12.82 -12.71
C SER A 128 -14.09 12.11 -13.90
N GLY A 129 -14.08 12.76 -15.06
CA GLY A 129 -13.39 12.25 -16.25
C GLY A 129 -11.87 12.06 -16.08
N TYR A 130 -11.27 12.63 -15.02
CA TYR A 130 -9.87 12.40 -14.69
C TYR A 130 -9.55 10.91 -14.40
N TYR A 131 -10.54 10.15 -13.94
CA TYR A 131 -10.41 8.72 -13.63
C TYR A 131 -10.89 7.83 -14.77
N ASP A 132 -11.06 8.35 -15.98
CA ASP A 132 -11.34 7.54 -17.16
C ASP A 132 -10.11 6.71 -17.52
N PHE A 133 -10.34 5.43 -17.81
CA PHE A 133 -9.26 4.52 -18.15
C PHE A 133 -8.81 4.74 -19.59
N ASP A 134 -7.66 5.36 -19.74
CA ASP A 134 -6.91 5.40 -20.99
C ASP A 134 -5.66 4.51 -20.89
N PRO A 135 -5.53 3.43 -21.69
CA PRO A 135 -4.42 2.48 -21.60
C PRO A 135 -3.04 3.13 -21.77
N GLU A 136 -2.91 4.09 -22.68
CA GLU A 136 -1.62 4.74 -22.98
C GLU A 136 -1.18 5.64 -21.82
N SER A 137 -2.09 6.50 -21.34
CA SER A 137 -1.83 7.35 -20.19
C SER A 137 -1.54 6.50 -18.95
N PHE A 138 -2.36 5.47 -18.67
CA PHE A 138 -2.26 4.65 -17.47
C PHE A 138 -0.92 3.90 -17.35
N LYS A 139 -0.34 3.47 -18.47
CA LYS A 139 0.96 2.79 -18.51
C LYS A 139 2.12 3.72 -18.12
N ASN A 140 2.01 4.99 -18.50
CA ASN A 140 3.04 6.00 -18.26
C ASN A 140 2.91 6.64 -16.87
N TYR A 141 1.73 6.58 -16.24
CA TYR A 141 1.54 7.06 -14.88
C TYR A 141 2.35 6.23 -13.88
N THR A 142 3.09 6.93 -13.03
CA THR A 142 3.88 6.33 -11.95
C THR A 142 3.65 7.06 -10.64
N PHE A 143 3.52 6.30 -9.56
CA PHE A 143 3.47 6.83 -8.20
C PHE A 143 4.81 6.55 -7.50
N LEU A 144 5.56 7.59 -7.13
CA LEU A 144 6.87 7.43 -6.47
C LEU A 144 7.82 6.47 -7.22
N GLY A 145 7.77 6.48 -8.55
CA GLY A 145 8.56 5.59 -9.41
C GLY A 145 8.03 4.17 -9.55
N LEU A 146 6.86 3.85 -8.99
CA LEU A 146 6.15 2.59 -9.20
C LEU A 146 5.09 2.75 -10.29
N HIS A 147 5.12 1.86 -11.28
CA HIS A 147 4.05 1.75 -12.25
C HIS A 147 2.80 1.14 -11.60
N TYR A 148 1.62 1.70 -11.88
CA TYR A 148 0.36 1.13 -11.40
C TYR A 148 0.08 -0.23 -12.04
N SER A 149 0.41 -0.38 -13.33
CA SER A 149 0.42 -1.67 -13.98
C SER A 149 1.37 -1.73 -15.17
N SER A 150 2.11 -2.85 -15.29
CA SER A 150 2.91 -3.18 -16.47
C SER A 150 2.10 -3.91 -17.55
N SER A 151 0.95 -4.48 -17.20
CA SER A 151 0.08 -5.25 -18.09
C SER A 151 -1.39 -4.99 -17.76
N TYR A 152 -2.19 -4.70 -18.77
CA TYR A 152 -3.63 -4.60 -18.66
C TYR A 152 -4.27 -5.69 -19.49
N PHE A 153 -5.49 -6.10 -19.13
CA PHE A 153 -6.25 -6.99 -19.98
C PHE A 153 -6.59 -6.26 -21.27
N GLU A 154 -6.25 -6.84 -22.43
CA GLU A 154 -6.68 -6.33 -23.74
C GLU A 154 -8.18 -6.03 -23.67
N ASN A 155 -8.51 -4.74 -23.68
CA ASN A 155 -9.86 -4.17 -23.69
C ASN A 155 -10.73 -4.35 -22.43
N GLN A 156 -10.18 -4.65 -21.24
CA GLN A 156 -11.02 -4.86 -20.02
C GLN A 156 -10.53 -4.18 -18.73
N GLY A 157 -9.41 -3.44 -18.71
CA GLY A 157 -9.04 -2.57 -17.58
C GLY A 157 -7.78 -2.98 -16.78
N PRO A 158 -7.51 -2.30 -15.65
CA PRO A 158 -6.28 -2.46 -14.88
C PRO A 158 -6.17 -3.80 -14.13
N THR A 159 -4.94 -4.31 -13.96
CA THR A 159 -4.67 -5.53 -13.18
C THR A 159 -4.50 -5.24 -11.68
N PRO A 160 -4.54 -6.27 -10.80
CA PRO A 160 -4.37 -6.11 -9.35
C PRO A 160 -3.03 -5.51 -8.89
N THR A 161 -2.06 -5.27 -9.78
CA THR A 161 -0.79 -4.61 -9.44
C THR A 161 -0.98 -3.18 -8.94
N ILE A 162 -2.11 -2.55 -9.27
CA ILE A 162 -2.51 -1.21 -8.79
C ILE A 162 -2.46 -1.11 -7.26
N PHE A 163 -2.70 -2.22 -6.55
CA PHE A 163 -2.71 -2.23 -5.09
C PHE A 163 -1.32 -1.98 -4.50
N ARG A 164 -0.24 -2.18 -5.25
CA ARG A 164 1.13 -1.91 -4.78
C ARG A 164 1.34 -0.41 -4.55
N ALA A 165 0.98 0.42 -5.52
CA ALA A 165 1.06 1.87 -5.41
C ALA A 165 0.13 2.39 -4.30
N PHE A 166 -1.10 1.86 -4.27
CA PHE A 166 -2.08 2.23 -3.24
C PHE A 166 -1.61 1.86 -1.83
N TYR A 167 -1.11 0.64 -1.63
CA TYR A 167 -0.61 0.19 -0.33
C TYR A 167 0.59 1.01 0.15
N LEU A 168 1.51 1.35 -0.75
CA LEU A 168 2.62 2.25 -0.40
C LEU A 168 2.09 3.61 0.07
N ALA A 169 1.06 4.15 -0.59
CA ALA A 169 0.45 5.41 -0.19
C ALA A 169 -0.24 5.32 1.18
N LEU A 170 -0.94 4.21 1.48
CA LEU A 170 -1.50 3.94 2.81
C LEU A 170 -0.40 3.89 3.89
N CYS A 171 0.70 3.20 3.62
CA CYS A 171 1.87 3.15 4.51
C CYS A 171 2.45 4.56 4.77
N CYS A 172 2.69 5.34 3.71
CA CYS A 172 3.20 6.70 3.83
C CYS A 172 2.23 7.61 4.61
N SER A 173 0.93 7.51 4.33
CA SER A 173 -0.13 8.23 5.07
C SER A 173 -0.08 7.92 6.56
N GLN A 174 0.01 6.64 6.93
CA GLN A 174 0.04 6.22 8.34
C GLN A 174 1.31 6.68 9.07
N ILE A 175 2.45 6.66 8.39
CA ILE A 175 3.72 7.18 8.92
C ILE A 175 3.59 8.67 9.21
N MET A 176 3.03 9.44 8.28
CA MET A 176 2.86 10.89 8.45
C MET A 176 1.86 11.22 9.55
N GLU A 177 0.72 10.52 9.60
CA GLU A 177 -0.26 10.70 10.69
C GLU A 177 0.38 10.40 12.04
N THR A 178 1.13 9.30 12.16
CA THR A 178 1.80 8.95 13.42
C THR A 178 2.86 9.99 13.79
N PHE A 179 3.65 10.45 12.83
CA PHE A 179 4.63 11.50 13.06
C PHE A 179 3.98 12.79 13.56
N ILE A 180 2.91 13.24 12.90
CA ILE A 180 2.17 14.44 13.29
C ILE A 180 1.55 14.26 14.67
N ALA A 181 0.89 13.13 14.94
CA ALA A 181 0.21 12.91 16.21
C ALA A 181 1.21 12.91 17.39
N VAL A 182 2.27 12.11 17.29
CA VAL A 182 3.20 11.94 18.43
C VAL A 182 4.03 13.21 18.67
N THR A 183 4.41 13.96 17.62
CA THR A 183 5.09 15.26 17.79
C THR A 183 4.20 16.34 18.42
N ASN A 184 2.88 16.17 18.38
CA ASN A 184 1.93 17.06 19.08
C ASN A 184 1.51 16.54 20.47
N GLY A 185 2.00 15.37 20.88
CA GLY A 185 1.59 14.73 22.13
C GLY A 185 0.16 14.18 22.09
N SER A 186 -0.37 13.90 20.89
CA SER A 186 -1.66 13.24 20.70
C SER A 186 -1.46 11.80 20.23
N ASP A 187 -2.42 10.93 20.53
CA ASP A 187 -2.36 9.54 20.09
C ASP A 187 -2.58 9.42 18.57
N PRO A 188 -1.78 8.60 17.88
CA PRO A 188 -1.94 8.38 16.45
C PRO A 188 -3.31 7.79 16.16
N HIS A 189 -3.96 8.33 15.14
CA HIS A 189 -5.26 7.84 14.73
C HIS A 189 -5.07 6.67 13.78
N VAL A 190 -5.54 5.50 14.22
CA VAL A 190 -5.64 4.29 13.40
C VAL A 190 -7.11 4.09 13.10
N GLU A 191 -7.44 3.80 11.85
CA GLU A 191 -8.81 3.50 11.49
C GLU A 191 -9.24 2.09 11.91
N ASN A 192 -10.49 1.98 12.33
CA ASN A 192 -11.11 0.72 12.70
C ASN A 192 -11.62 0.03 11.43
N GLY A 193 -11.05 -1.14 11.10
CA GLY A 193 -11.48 -1.94 9.96
C GLY A 193 -10.53 -3.11 9.74
N LEU A 194 -9.40 -2.83 9.09
CA LEU A 194 -8.29 -3.75 8.91
C LEU A 194 -6.97 -3.05 9.21
N THR A 195 -6.03 -3.80 9.75
CA THR A 195 -4.65 -3.37 9.94
C THR A 195 -3.91 -3.28 8.60
N LEU A 196 -2.82 -2.51 8.56
CA LEU A 196 -1.93 -2.48 7.38
C LEU A 196 -1.43 -3.88 7.00
N PHE A 197 -1.27 -4.77 7.97
CA PHE A 197 -0.86 -6.15 7.73
C PHE A 197 -1.95 -6.99 7.05
N GLU A 198 -3.21 -6.80 7.43
CA GLU A 198 -4.32 -7.50 6.79
C GLU A 198 -4.55 -7.00 5.36
N TYR A 199 -4.40 -5.69 5.13
CA TYR A 199 -4.42 -5.14 3.77
C TYR A 199 -3.28 -5.70 2.90
N SER A 200 -2.04 -5.79 3.42
CA SER A 200 -0.92 -6.34 2.65
C SER A 200 -1.14 -7.80 2.28
N LEU A 201 -1.69 -8.61 3.18
CA LEU A 201 -2.04 -10.00 2.87
C LEU A 201 -3.15 -10.09 1.82
N ALA A 202 -4.22 -9.32 2.00
CA ALA A 202 -5.35 -9.32 1.07
C ALA A 202 -4.94 -8.90 -0.34
N PHE A 203 -4.07 -7.89 -0.46
CA PHE A 203 -3.54 -7.45 -1.75
C PHE A 203 -2.60 -8.47 -2.37
N GLN A 204 -1.79 -9.16 -1.55
CA GLN A 204 -0.91 -10.22 -2.03
C GLN A 204 -1.69 -11.42 -2.59
N GLU A 205 -2.76 -11.84 -1.92
CA GLU A 205 -3.59 -12.98 -2.35
C GLU A 205 -4.13 -12.80 -3.77
N VAL A 206 -4.42 -11.56 -4.18
CA VAL A 206 -5.02 -11.26 -5.50
C VAL A 206 -4.00 -10.84 -6.56
N GLN A 207 -2.70 -10.74 -6.26
CA GLN A 207 -1.71 -10.20 -7.22
C GLN A 207 -1.63 -10.99 -8.51
N TYR A 208 -1.86 -12.30 -8.44
CA TYR A 208 -1.79 -13.20 -9.58
C TYR A 208 -3.13 -13.38 -10.30
N ALA A 209 -4.19 -12.71 -9.81
CA ALA A 209 -5.48 -12.73 -10.46
C ALA A 209 -5.45 -11.87 -11.73
N LYS A 210 -6.26 -12.28 -12.71
CA LYS A 210 -6.42 -11.58 -13.99
C LYS A 210 -7.02 -10.17 -13.81
N LYS A 211 -8.02 -10.06 -12.93
CA LYS A 211 -8.74 -8.82 -12.64
C LYS A 211 -8.88 -8.63 -11.12
N PRO A 212 -8.86 -7.39 -10.62
CA PRO A 212 -9.21 -7.13 -9.23
C PRO A 212 -10.69 -7.45 -8.99
N SER A 213 -11.02 -8.03 -7.83
CA SER A 213 -12.42 -8.21 -7.46
C SER A 213 -13.05 -6.87 -7.11
N TYR A 214 -14.33 -6.70 -7.48
CA TYR A 214 -15.07 -5.48 -7.19
C TYR A 214 -15.15 -5.23 -5.67
N GLU A 215 -15.31 -6.31 -4.91
CA GLU A 215 -15.36 -6.28 -3.45
C GLU A 215 -14.07 -5.70 -2.88
N LEU A 216 -12.90 -6.16 -3.32
CA LEU A 216 -11.62 -5.64 -2.84
C LEU A 216 -11.40 -4.17 -3.22
N LEU A 217 -11.90 -3.74 -4.39
CA LEU A 217 -11.85 -2.33 -4.80
C LEU A 217 -12.69 -1.45 -3.86
N VAL A 218 -13.92 -1.87 -3.53
CA VAL A 218 -14.77 -1.14 -2.58
C VAL A 218 -14.09 -1.03 -1.21
N ILE A 219 -13.47 -2.11 -0.74
CA ILE A 219 -12.75 -2.15 0.55
C ILE A 219 -11.56 -1.19 0.53
N SER A 220 -10.80 -1.20 -0.57
CA SER A 220 -9.68 -0.27 -0.77
C SER A 220 -10.17 1.18 -0.82
N THR A 221 -11.32 1.45 -1.44
CA THR A 221 -11.94 2.78 -1.45
C THR A 221 -12.43 3.19 -0.06
N SER A 222 -12.98 2.27 0.74
CA SER A 222 -13.33 2.56 2.15
C SER A 222 -12.09 2.94 2.96
N ALA A 223 -10.98 2.19 2.80
CA ALA A 223 -9.70 2.49 3.45
C ALA A 223 -9.15 3.87 3.04
N LEU A 224 -9.27 4.21 1.75
CA LEU A 224 -8.90 5.53 1.22
C LEU A 224 -9.72 6.65 1.86
N LEU A 225 -11.06 6.52 1.86
CA LEU A 225 -11.97 7.54 2.37
C LEU A 225 -11.71 7.82 3.85
N GLY A 226 -11.46 6.77 4.60
CA GLY A 226 -11.20 6.93 6.02
C GLY A 226 -9.84 7.56 6.32
N GLN A 227 -8.76 7.16 5.63
CA GLN A 227 -7.45 7.82 5.74
C GLN A 227 -7.52 9.30 5.31
N LEU A 228 -8.27 9.61 4.25
CA LEU A 228 -8.53 11.00 3.85
C LEU A 228 -9.28 11.77 4.95
N ASN A 229 -10.29 11.15 5.56
CA ASN A 229 -11.05 11.75 6.64
C ASN A 229 -10.16 12.12 7.83
N VAL A 230 -9.23 11.25 8.23
CA VAL A 230 -8.25 11.56 9.30
C VAL A 230 -7.42 12.81 8.96
N HIS A 231 -6.91 12.92 7.73
CA HIS A 231 -6.10 14.07 7.33
C HIS A 231 -6.91 15.36 7.16
N VAL A 232 -8.12 15.28 6.58
CA VAL A 232 -9.00 16.43 6.38
C VAL A 232 -9.48 16.99 7.72
N LEU A 233 -9.93 16.14 8.65
CA LEU A 233 -10.30 16.58 9.99
C LEU A 233 -9.11 17.15 10.75
N GLY A 234 -7.91 16.63 10.48
CA GLY A 234 -6.67 17.14 11.05
C GLY A 234 -6.29 18.51 10.54
N LEU A 235 -6.60 18.83 9.27
CA LEU A 235 -6.42 20.16 8.70
C LEU A 235 -7.42 21.17 9.28
N LEU A 236 -8.67 20.76 9.44
CA LEU A 236 -9.73 21.61 9.99
C LEU A 236 -9.66 21.73 11.52
N ASN A 237 -8.76 21.00 12.17
CA ASN A 237 -8.68 20.89 13.62
C ASN A 237 -9.99 20.42 14.27
N LEU A 238 -10.75 19.59 13.54
CA LEU A 238 -12.06 19.04 13.94
C LEU A 238 -11.99 17.56 14.33
N GLN A 239 -10.83 17.10 14.81
CA GLN A 239 -10.62 15.69 15.18
C GLN A 239 -11.65 15.17 16.21
N ASN A 240 -12.20 16.04 17.04
CA ASN A 240 -13.26 15.71 18.00
C ASN A 240 -14.56 15.21 17.32
N TYR A 241 -14.82 15.61 16.08
CA TYR A 241 -16.01 15.22 15.31
C TYR A 241 -15.78 13.98 14.44
N ARG A 242 -14.61 13.34 14.51
CA ARG A 242 -14.23 12.19 13.67
C ARG A 242 -15.24 11.05 13.68
N LEU A 243 -15.91 10.86 14.81
CA LEU A 243 -16.89 9.78 14.98
C LEU A 243 -17.99 9.83 13.91
N ILE A 244 -18.42 11.01 13.47
CA ILE A 244 -19.53 11.18 12.52
C ILE A 244 -19.16 10.64 11.12
N PRO A 245 -18.12 11.15 10.43
CA PRO A 245 -17.75 10.63 9.11
C PRO A 245 -17.27 9.18 9.17
N SER A 246 -16.52 8.78 10.20
CA SER A 246 -16.10 7.38 10.35
C SER A 246 -17.29 6.44 10.60
N PHE A 247 -18.34 6.89 11.28
CA PHE A 247 -19.58 6.12 11.43
C PHE A 247 -20.28 5.91 10.08
N ILE A 248 -20.35 6.95 9.24
CA ILE A 248 -20.96 6.84 7.90
C ILE A 248 -20.20 5.83 7.03
N ILE A 249 -18.86 5.92 7.01
CA ILE A 249 -17.99 5.01 6.24
C ILE A 249 -18.08 3.57 6.79
N GLY A 250 -18.10 3.42 8.12
CA GLY A 250 -18.23 2.14 8.80
C GLY A 250 -19.58 1.47 8.51
N LEU A 251 -20.68 2.23 8.62
CA LEU A 251 -22.03 1.74 8.32
C LEU A 251 -22.16 1.33 6.85
N PHE A 252 -21.63 2.12 5.92
CA PHE A 252 -21.59 1.76 4.50
C PHE A 252 -20.84 0.44 4.28
N SER A 253 -19.65 0.31 4.88
CA SER A 253 -18.82 -0.89 4.73
C SER A 253 -19.53 -2.11 5.32
N LEU A 254 -20.13 -2.00 6.51
CA LEU A 254 -20.87 -3.08 7.16
C LEU A 254 -22.06 -3.57 6.31
N LEU A 255 -22.87 -2.65 5.79
CA LEU A 255 -23.99 -2.99 4.90
C LEU A 255 -23.52 -3.66 3.61
N PHE A 256 -22.39 -3.21 3.06
CA PHE A 256 -21.77 -3.84 1.92
C PHE A 256 -21.35 -5.29 2.22
N TYR A 257 -20.67 -5.54 3.34
CA TYR A 257 -20.29 -6.89 3.76
C TYR A 257 -21.49 -7.79 3.99
N PHE A 258 -22.52 -7.29 4.67
CA PHE A 258 -23.76 -8.04 4.86
C PHE A 258 -24.38 -8.45 3.53
N LYS A 259 -24.42 -7.54 2.54
CA LYS A 259 -24.91 -7.85 1.20
C LYS A 259 -24.06 -8.92 0.51
N VAL A 260 -22.74 -8.85 0.62
CA VAL A 260 -21.84 -9.86 0.03
C VAL A 260 -22.03 -11.23 0.69
N PHE A 261 -22.17 -11.25 2.01
CA PHE A 261 -22.44 -12.45 2.81
C PHE A 261 -23.74 -13.14 2.35
N VAL A 262 -24.84 -12.39 2.30
CA VAL A 262 -26.17 -12.91 1.89
C VAL A 262 -26.17 -13.36 0.43
N SER A 263 -25.42 -12.68 -0.45
CA SER A 263 -25.34 -13.03 -1.87
C SER A 263 -24.49 -14.28 -2.15
N GLY A 264 -23.86 -14.88 -1.15
CA GLY A 264 -23.00 -16.06 -1.31
C GLY A 264 -21.68 -15.80 -2.06
N LYS A 265 -21.33 -14.52 -2.30
CA LYS A 265 -20.09 -14.13 -3.00
C LYS A 265 -18.86 -14.10 -2.09
N ILE A 266 -18.98 -14.60 -0.86
CA ILE A 266 -17.94 -14.54 0.16
C ILE A 266 -16.63 -15.18 -0.29
N PHE A 267 -16.71 -16.24 -1.11
CA PHE A 267 -15.54 -16.96 -1.63
C PHE A 267 -14.75 -16.19 -2.70
N GLN A 268 -15.27 -15.05 -3.19
CA GLN A 268 -14.57 -14.17 -4.14
C GLN A 268 -13.71 -13.12 -3.43
N ILE A 269 -13.85 -12.99 -2.11
CA ILE A 269 -13.08 -12.08 -1.27
C ILE A 269 -11.85 -12.83 -0.70
N PRO A 270 -10.67 -12.19 -0.60
CA PRO A 270 -9.53 -12.70 0.15
C PRO A 270 -9.92 -13.20 1.54
N ILE A 271 -9.39 -14.36 1.93
CA ILE A 271 -9.76 -15.02 3.19
C ILE A 271 -9.42 -14.13 4.39
N THR A 272 -8.33 -13.38 4.28
CA THR A 272 -7.87 -12.41 5.28
C THR A 272 -8.89 -11.33 5.59
N ILE A 273 -9.60 -10.84 4.59
CA ILE A 273 -10.68 -9.87 4.78
C ILE A 273 -11.88 -10.54 5.45
N ILE A 274 -12.23 -11.76 5.04
CA ILE A 274 -13.32 -12.51 5.68
C ILE A 274 -13.02 -12.66 7.17
N VAL A 275 -11.81 -13.08 7.52
CA VAL A 275 -11.40 -13.27 8.93
C VAL A 275 -11.36 -11.94 9.68
N GLY A 276 -10.86 -10.86 9.08
CA GLY A 276 -10.76 -9.55 9.73
C GLY A 276 -12.12 -8.89 10.01
N TYR A 277 -13.10 -9.06 9.11
CA TYR A 277 -14.44 -8.49 9.25
C TYR A 277 -15.45 -9.42 9.93
N PHE A 278 -15.17 -10.72 10.05
CA PHE A 278 -16.05 -11.67 10.71
C PHE A 278 -16.42 -11.27 12.16
N PRO A 279 -15.49 -10.81 13.02
CA PRO A 279 -15.84 -10.30 14.34
C PRO A 279 -16.82 -9.11 14.29
N GLN A 280 -16.68 -8.24 13.29
CA GLN A 280 -17.51 -7.03 13.14
C GLN A 280 -18.95 -7.34 12.68
N LEU A 281 -19.19 -8.54 12.14
CA LEU A 281 -20.53 -8.99 11.74
C LEU A 281 -21.30 -9.69 12.87
N ILE A 282 -20.59 -10.17 13.89
CA ILE A 282 -21.15 -10.97 14.99
C ILE A 282 -21.42 -10.12 16.24
N CYS A 283 -20.66 -9.04 16.42
CA CYS A 283 -20.83 -8.07 17.50
C CYS A 283 -21.81 -6.96 17.12
#